data_AF-A0AAV4D0P0-F1
#
_entry.id   AF-A0AAV4D0P0-F1
#
_cell.length_a   1.000
_cell.length_b   1.000
_cell.length_c   1.000
_cell.angle_alpha   90.00
_cell.angle_beta   90.00
_cell.angle_gamma   90.00
#
_symmetry.space_group_name_H-M   'P 1'
#
loop_
_entity.id
_entity.type
_entity.pdbx_description
1 polymer ?
#
loop_
_entity_poly.entity_id
_entity_poly.type
_entity_poly.pdbx_seq_one_letter_code
_entity_poly.pdbx_strand_id
1 'polypeptide(L)'
;MKSSQYTQGQDCVEIGFWDDETWNDKACAETNRFICEQPAMSSTAASTCPSGWTKSPSSGTCIKFYDDYKTWADARTVCQQDGGDLVTIRDANMNQFVEAQRKSKGRSYWIGLHDLNKEGDFGWLDETQAVRMKSK
;
A
#
# COMPACT_ATOMS: atom_id res chain seq x y z
N MET A 1 -7.91 13.10 -0.36
CA MET A 1 -8.19 12.10 -1.39
C MET A 1 -9.39 12.59 -2.16
N LYS A 2 -9.27 12.70 -3.48
CA LYS A 2 -10.43 12.87 -4.35
C LYS A 2 -10.92 11.47 -4.68
N SER A 3 -11.81 10.92 -3.86
CA SER A 3 -12.67 9.83 -4.33
C SER A 3 -13.39 10.40 -5.55
N SER A 4 -13.19 9.78 -6.71
CA SER A 4 -13.95 10.17 -7.88
C SER A 4 -15.38 9.69 -7.63
N GLN A 5 -16.23 10.59 -7.09
CA GLN A 5 -17.60 10.30 -6.64
C GLN A 5 -18.55 9.84 -7.77
N TYR A 6 -18.02 9.36 -8.91
CA TYR A 6 -18.75 9.17 -10.15
C TYR A 6 -18.48 7.85 -10.89
N THR A 7 -17.69 6.92 -10.35
CA THR A 7 -17.57 5.58 -10.96
C THR A 7 -17.69 4.48 -9.92
N GLN A 8 -18.83 3.78 -9.91
CA GLN A 8 -18.96 2.48 -9.20
C GLN A 8 -17.80 1.57 -9.63
N GLY A 9 -17.01 1.08 -8.66
CA GLY A 9 -16.00 0.04 -8.89
C GLY A 9 -14.53 0.49 -8.92
N GLN A 10 -14.17 1.61 -8.27
CA GLN A 10 -12.78 2.03 -8.08
C GLN A 10 -12.22 1.63 -6.70
N ASP A 11 -12.40 0.38 -6.31
CA ASP A 11 -12.34 0.03 -4.89
C ASP A 11 -10.92 -0.19 -4.33
N CYS A 12 -9.88 0.06 -5.14
CA CYS A 12 -8.49 -0.26 -4.83
C CYS A 12 -7.59 0.97 -4.91
N VAL A 13 -6.69 1.14 -3.94
CA VAL A 13 -5.94 2.39 -3.79
C VAL A 13 -4.49 2.26 -4.26
N GLU A 14 -4.07 3.21 -5.09
CA GLU A 14 -2.66 3.45 -5.41
C GLU A 14 -2.12 4.69 -4.68
N ILE A 15 -0.81 4.70 -4.42
CA ILE A 15 -0.07 5.92 -4.12
C ILE A 15 0.46 6.51 -5.44
N GLY A 16 -0.07 7.68 -5.83
CA GLY A 16 0.03 8.27 -7.16
C GLY A 16 1.19 9.26 -7.36
N PHE A 17 1.56 9.51 -8.62
CA PHE A 17 2.68 10.39 -8.96
C PHE A 17 2.39 11.91 -8.86
N TRP A 18 1.12 12.30 -8.88
CA TRP A 18 0.68 13.69 -9.03
C TRP A 18 0.73 14.50 -7.72
N ASP A 19 1.05 15.79 -7.83
CA ASP A 19 1.45 16.67 -6.72
C ASP A 19 0.30 17.17 -5.81
N ASP A 20 -0.96 16.83 -6.09
CA ASP A 20 -2.10 17.44 -5.39
C ASP A 20 -2.74 16.59 -4.28
N GLU A 21 -2.49 15.28 -4.18
CA GLU A 21 -2.79 14.43 -3.02
C GLU A 21 -2.48 12.94 -3.32
N THR A 22 -1.76 12.29 -2.41
CA THR A 22 -0.93 11.11 -2.69
C THR A 22 -1.67 9.82 -3.00
N TRP A 23 -2.93 9.65 -2.61
CA TRP A 23 -3.67 8.38 -2.77
C TRP A 23 -4.85 8.56 -3.73
N ASN A 24 -4.99 7.59 -4.65
CA ASN A 24 -5.99 7.59 -5.72
C ASN A 24 -6.75 6.26 -5.72
N ASP A 25 -8.08 6.33 -5.72
CA ASP A 25 -8.98 5.20 -5.94
C ASP A 25 -8.98 4.83 -7.43
N LYS A 26 -8.78 3.55 -7.72
CA LYS A 26 -8.70 3.02 -9.08
C LYS A 26 -9.45 1.71 -9.20
N ALA A 27 -9.88 1.43 -10.44
CA ALA A 27 -10.49 0.15 -10.76
C ALA A 27 -9.51 -0.98 -10.43
N CYS A 28 -9.93 -1.91 -9.57
CA CYS A 28 -9.09 -3.02 -9.10
C CYS A 28 -8.56 -3.93 -10.22
N ALA A 29 -9.23 -3.92 -11.38
CA ALA A 29 -8.85 -4.65 -12.58
C ALA A 29 -7.73 -3.96 -13.39
N GLU A 30 -7.41 -2.69 -13.11
CA GLU A 30 -6.23 -2.06 -13.67
C GLU A 30 -4.95 -2.71 -13.13
N THR A 31 -3.90 -2.68 -13.94
CA THR A 31 -2.59 -3.17 -13.52
C THR A 31 -1.70 -2.03 -13.06
N ASN A 32 -1.01 -2.21 -11.95
CA ASN A 32 -0.03 -1.27 -11.44
C ASN A 32 1.15 -2.01 -10.79
N ARG A 33 2.21 -1.26 -10.52
CA ARG A 33 3.28 -1.69 -9.61
C ARG A 33 2.73 -1.80 -8.20
N PHE A 34 3.45 -2.43 -7.29
CA PHE A 34 2.92 -2.66 -5.94
C PHE A 34 4.01 -2.69 -4.88
N ILE A 35 3.61 -2.50 -3.64
CA ILE A 35 4.49 -2.50 -2.48
C ILE A 35 4.00 -3.56 -1.52
N CYS A 36 4.89 -4.48 -1.14
CA CYS A 36 4.62 -5.49 -0.13
C CYS A 36 5.22 -5.08 1.22
N GLU A 37 4.57 -5.50 2.31
CA GLU A 37 5.12 -5.49 3.67
C GLU A 37 5.15 -6.89 4.27
N GLN A 38 6.18 -7.21 5.05
CA GLN A 38 6.25 -8.43 5.85
C GLN A 38 6.87 -8.17 7.23
N PRO A 39 6.63 -9.03 8.24
CA PRO A 39 7.31 -8.91 9.54
C PRO A 39 8.84 -8.99 9.38
N ALA A 40 9.59 -8.17 10.11
CA ALA A 40 11.04 -8.35 10.16
C ALA A 40 11.38 -9.67 10.88
N MET A 41 12.45 -10.33 10.43
CA MET A 41 12.94 -11.53 11.12
C MET A 41 13.47 -11.12 12.50
N SER A 42 12.83 -11.62 13.54
CA SER A 42 13.25 -11.39 14.92
C SER A 42 14.36 -12.38 15.28
N SER A 43 15.59 -11.88 15.42
CA SER A 43 16.64 -12.57 16.15
C SER A 43 16.77 -11.93 17.54
N THR A 44 17.23 -12.70 18.52
CA THR A 44 17.41 -12.29 19.93
C THR A 44 18.28 -11.04 20.13
N ALA A 45 18.91 -10.49 19.08
CA ALA A 45 19.73 -9.28 19.13
C ALA A 45 19.33 -8.18 18.11
N ALA A 46 18.58 -8.48 17.04
CA ALA A 46 18.16 -7.47 16.06
C ALA A 46 17.02 -7.94 15.13
N SER A 47 16.10 -7.02 14.80
CA SER A 47 15.15 -7.19 13.68
C SER A 47 15.86 -6.93 12.35
N THR A 48 15.93 -7.94 11.49
CA THR A 48 16.59 -7.88 10.17
C THR A 48 15.61 -8.14 9.04
N CYS A 49 15.85 -7.53 7.88
CA CYS A 49 15.03 -7.72 6.70
C CYS A 49 15.64 -8.76 5.75
N PRO A 50 14.80 -9.58 5.07
CA PRO A 50 15.31 -10.48 4.04
C PRO A 50 16.00 -9.70 2.92
N SER A 51 16.82 -10.39 2.12
CA SER A 51 17.50 -9.80 0.97
C SER A 51 16.50 -9.14 0.01
N GLY A 52 16.78 -7.90 -0.40
CA GLY A 52 15.90 -7.12 -1.27
C GLY A 52 14.75 -6.40 -0.56
N TRP A 53 14.63 -6.54 0.77
CA TRP A 53 13.65 -5.80 1.57
C TRP A 53 14.32 -4.69 2.38
N THR A 54 13.61 -3.58 2.56
CA THR A 54 14.06 -2.42 3.32
C THR A 54 13.30 -2.31 4.63
N LYS A 55 13.98 -1.98 5.72
CA LYS A 55 13.34 -1.83 7.03
C LYS A 55 12.35 -0.65 7.02
N SER A 56 11.13 -0.90 7.51
CA SER A 56 10.16 0.14 7.78
C SER A 56 10.66 1.08 8.89
N PRO A 57 10.46 2.41 8.76
CA PRO A 57 10.90 3.37 9.78
C PRO A 57 10.18 3.24 11.12
N SER A 58 9.01 2.58 11.19
CA SER A 58 8.13 2.68 12.36
C SER A 58 7.35 1.42 12.77
N SER A 59 7.28 0.37 11.94
CA SER A 59 6.37 -0.78 12.21
C SER A 59 7.06 -2.11 12.51
N GLY A 60 8.39 -2.16 12.62
CA GLY A 60 9.11 -3.45 12.81
C GLY A 60 8.91 -4.43 11.64
N THR A 61 8.47 -3.92 10.50
CA THR A 61 8.26 -4.65 9.26
C THR A 61 9.39 -4.34 8.26
N CYS A 62 9.37 -5.08 7.17
CA CYS A 62 10.21 -4.92 6.01
C CYS A 62 9.32 -4.68 4.80
N ILE A 63 9.74 -3.78 3.91
CA ILE A 63 8.98 -3.31 2.76
C ILE A 63 9.77 -3.59 1.48
N LYS A 64 9.07 -3.97 0.41
CA LYS A 64 9.67 -4.17 -0.91
C LYS A 64 8.78 -3.62 -2.01
N PHE A 65 9.40 -2.92 -2.95
CA PHE A 65 8.74 -2.34 -4.12
C PHE A 65 8.95 -3.29 -5.32
N TYR A 66 7.85 -3.63 -6.00
CA TYR A 66 7.86 -4.44 -7.21
C TYR A 66 7.53 -3.57 -8.41
N ASP A 67 8.27 -3.76 -9.50
CA ASP A 67 8.10 -2.99 -10.74
C ASP A 67 7.20 -3.69 -11.77
N ASP A 68 6.77 -4.91 -11.48
CA ASP A 68 5.83 -5.67 -12.29
C ASP A 68 4.42 -5.07 -12.22
N TYR A 69 3.74 -5.01 -13.37
CA TYR A 69 2.35 -4.56 -13.45
C TYR A 69 1.40 -5.73 -13.15
N LYS A 70 0.59 -5.57 -12.11
CA LYS A 70 -0.38 -6.58 -11.65
C LYS A 70 -1.70 -5.92 -11.28
N THR A 71 -2.80 -6.66 -11.42
CA THR A 71 -4.07 -6.26 -10.79
C THR A 71 -3.87 -6.17 -9.28
N TRP A 72 -4.73 -5.45 -8.56
CA TRP A 72 -4.59 -5.35 -7.11
C TRP A 72 -4.64 -6.73 -6.44
N ALA A 73 -5.52 -7.61 -6.90
CA ALA A 73 -5.65 -8.98 -6.38
C ALA A 73 -4.41 -9.86 -6.69
N ASP A 74 -3.84 -9.74 -7.89
CA ASP A 74 -2.63 -10.47 -8.25
C ASP A 74 -1.41 -9.94 -7.48
N ALA A 75 -1.31 -8.63 -7.30
CA ALA A 75 -0.26 -7.99 -6.51
C ALA A 75 -0.31 -8.47 -5.04
N ARG A 76 -1.52 -8.53 -4.47
CA ARG A 76 -1.75 -9.09 -3.14
C ARG A 76 -1.28 -10.55 -3.04
N THR A 77 -1.64 -11.36 -4.04
CA THR A 77 -1.22 -12.76 -4.13
C THR A 77 0.31 -12.88 -4.14
N VAL A 78 1.02 -12.02 -4.89
CA VAL A 78 2.49 -12.01 -4.90
C VAL A 78 3.05 -11.66 -3.51
N CYS A 79 2.51 -10.64 -2.85
CA CYS A 79 2.97 -10.28 -1.50
C CYS A 79 2.76 -11.41 -0.49
N GLN A 80 1.64 -12.12 -0.57
CA GLN A 80 1.34 -13.28 0.28
C GLN A 80 2.28 -14.45 0.03
N GLN A 81 2.62 -14.72 -1.23
CA GLN A 81 3.62 -15.74 -1.59
C GLN A 81 5.02 -15.39 -1.07
N ASP A 82 5.34 -14.10 -0.98
CA ASP A 82 6.61 -13.59 -0.45
C ASP A 82 6.59 -13.39 1.09
N GLY A 83 5.60 -13.95 1.79
CA GLY A 83 5.53 -14.02 3.24
C GLY A 83 4.94 -12.78 3.93
N GLY A 84 4.22 -11.94 3.18
CA GLY A 84 3.65 -10.68 3.65
C GLY A 84 2.25 -10.41 3.11
N ASP A 85 1.91 -9.13 2.95
CA ASP A 85 0.72 -8.68 2.21
C ASP A 85 1.02 -7.30 1.59
N LEU A 86 0.08 -6.69 0.87
CA LEU A 86 0.26 -5.31 0.39
C LEU A 86 0.49 -4.36 1.58
N VAL A 87 1.32 -3.34 1.35
CA VAL A 87 1.76 -2.43 2.41
C VAL A 87 0.61 -1.69 3.09
N THR A 88 0.70 -1.57 4.41
CA THR A 88 -0.20 -0.77 5.24
C THR A 88 0.52 0.49 5.68
N ILE A 89 -0.06 1.66 5.42
CA ILE A 89 0.51 2.94 5.85
C ILE A 89 -0.01 3.30 7.23
N ARG A 90 0.70 2.85 8.27
CA ARG A 90 0.26 2.89 9.68
C ARG A 90 0.46 4.24 10.36
N ASP A 91 1.36 5.08 9.85
CA ASP A 91 1.67 6.38 10.43
C ASP A 91 2.31 7.34 9.40
N ALA A 92 2.56 8.58 9.84
CA ALA A 92 3.15 9.62 9.02
C ALA A 92 4.59 9.33 8.57
N ASN A 93 5.40 8.63 9.39
CA ASN A 93 6.78 8.30 9.04
C ASN A 93 6.81 7.27 7.90
N MET A 94 5.94 6.28 7.98
CA MET A 94 5.73 5.29 6.93
C MET A 94 5.22 5.96 5.65
N ASN A 95 4.25 6.86 5.77
CA ASN A 95 3.73 7.60 4.62
C ASN A 95 4.83 8.42 3.93
N GLN A 96 5.63 9.17 4.70
CA GLN A 96 6.75 9.96 4.18
C GLN A 96 7.82 9.09 3.52
N PHE A 97 8.14 7.94 4.11
CA PHE A 97 9.09 7.00 3.54
C PHE A 97 8.63 6.47 2.18
N VAL A 98 7.39 5.99 2.09
CA VAL A 98 6.82 5.47 0.83
C VAL A 98 6.73 6.58 -0.21
N GLU A 99 6.30 7.79 0.16
CA GLU A 99 6.28 8.95 -0.72
C GLU A 99 7.66 9.32 -1.26
N ALA A 100 8.70 9.32 -0.42
CA ALA A 100 10.05 9.64 -0.86
C ALA A 100 10.58 8.61 -1.87
N GLN A 101 10.35 7.31 -1.62
CA GLN A 101 10.72 6.23 -2.54
C GLN A 101 9.93 6.28 -3.85
N ARG A 102 8.65 6.61 -3.76
CA ARG A 102 7.79 6.81 -4.93
C ARG A 102 8.28 7.96 -5.80
N LYS A 103 8.52 9.12 -5.20
CA LYS A 103 8.99 10.35 -5.88
C LYS A 103 10.35 10.14 -6.55
N SER A 104 11.30 9.49 -5.88
CA SER A 104 12.62 9.22 -6.44
C SER A 104 12.56 8.33 -7.69
N LYS A 105 11.57 7.43 -7.76
CA LYS A 105 11.36 6.52 -8.90
C LYS A 105 10.41 7.06 -9.97
N GLY A 106 9.64 8.11 -9.68
CA GLY A 106 8.66 8.68 -10.60
C GLY A 106 7.54 7.72 -11.01
N ARG A 107 7.05 6.90 -10.08
CA ARG A 107 6.10 5.80 -10.35
C ARG A 107 4.94 5.80 -9.36
N SER A 108 3.80 5.21 -9.73
CA SER A 108 2.70 4.89 -8.80
C SER A 108 2.76 3.43 -8.36
N TYR A 109 2.15 3.11 -7.21
CA TYR A 109 2.09 1.74 -6.70
C TYR A 109 0.78 1.43 -5.98
N TRP A 110 0.27 0.20 -6.10
CA TRP A 110 -0.75 -0.35 -5.23
C TRP A 110 -0.29 -0.44 -3.78
N ILE A 111 -1.24 -0.16 -2.87
CA ILE A 111 -1.13 -0.35 -1.42
C ILE A 111 -2.32 -1.17 -0.91
N GLY A 112 -2.29 -1.57 0.37
CA GLY A 112 -3.33 -2.42 0.96
C GLY A 112 -4.65 -1.73 1.31
N LEU A 113 -4.82 -0.45 1.00
CA LEU A 113 -6.06 0.27 1.27
C LEU A 113 -7.10 -0.04 0.18
N HIS A 114 -8.32 -0.35 0.59
CA HIS A 114 -9.42 -0.66 -0.32
C HIS A 114 -10.77 -0.36 0.36
N ASP A 115 -11.85 -0.26 -0.42
CA ASP A 115 -13.23 -0.17 0.08
C ASP A 115 -14.17 -1.22 -0.56
N LEU A 116 -13.57 -2.32 -1.06
CA LEU A 116 -14.26 -3.50 -1.63
C LEU A 116 -15.46 -4.03 -0.83
N ASN A 117 -15.48 -3.82 0.49
CA ASN A 117 -16.55 -4.30 1.36
C ASN A 117 -17.77 -3.37 1.33
N LYS A 118 -17.54 -2.07 1.16
CA LYS A 118 -18.57 -1.02 1.16
C LYS A 118 -17.96 0.27 0.62
N GLU A 119 -18.49 0.72 -0.52
CA GLU A 119 -18.13 2.00 -1.15
C GLU A 119 -18.06 3.15 -0.13
N GLY A 120 -16.92 3.85 -0.13
CA GLY A 120 -16.63 4.96 0.77
C GLY A 120 -16.20 4.56 2.19
N ASP A 121 -16.15 3.27 2.52
CA ASP A 121 -15.65 2.73 3.80
C ASP A 121 -14.31 2.02 3.59
N PHE A 122 -13.25 2.83 3.53
CA PHE A 122 -11.90 2.35 3.30
C PHE A 122 -11.34 1.63 4.53
N GLY A 123 -10.86 0.40 4.30
CA GLY A 123 -10.19 -0.44 5.26
C GLY A 123 -8.82 -0.90 4.76
N TRP A 124 -7.92 -1.15 5.70
CA TRP A 124 -6.70 -1.89 5.45
C TRP A 124 -6.96 -3.40 5.52
N LEU A 125 -6.08 -4.19 4.93
CA LEU A 125 -6.17 -5.65 4.82
C LEU A 125 -6.29 -6.41 6.15
N ASP A 126 -5.90 -5.79 7.26
CA ASP A 126 -5.88 -6.40 8.59
C ASP A 126 -7.15 -6.10 9.43
N GLU A 127 -8.15 -5.43 8.86
CA GLU A 127 -9.37 -4.96 9.54
C GLU A 127 -9.09 -4.07 10.79
N THR A 128 -7.83 -3.71 11.08
CA THR A 128 -7.47 -3.11 12.38
C THR A 128 -7.76 -1.63 12.45
N GLN A 129 -7.96 -0.94 11.33
CA GLN A 129 -8.37 0.46 11.31
C GLN A 129 -9.26 0.75 10.10
N ALA A 130 -10.56 0.93 10.34
CA ALA A 130 -11.42 1.65 9.41
C ALA A 130 -10.91 3.09 9.33
N VAL A 131 -10.39 3.49 8.17
CA VAL A 131 -10.02 4.89 7.95
C VAL A 131 -11.30 5.61 7.63
N ARG A 132 -11.99 6.16 8.65
CA ARG A 132 -13.10 7.10 8.43
C ARG A 132 -12.55 8.35 7.75
N MET A 133 -12.58 8.37 6.42
CA MET A 133 -12.28 9.57 5.67
C MET A 133 -13.39 10.58 5.92
N LYS A 134 -13.01 11.77 6.40
CA LYS A 134 -13.95 12.88 6.49
C LYS A 134 -14.30 13.31 5.08
N SER A 135 -15.53 13.02 4.67
CA SER A 135 -16.17 13.81 3.62
C SER A 135 -16.16 15.27 4.07
N LYS A 136 -15.93 16.19 3.13
CA LYS A 136 -15.77 17.63 3.36
C LYS A 136 -16.70 18.20 4.43
#